data_AF-A0A8H9I269-F1
#
_entry.id   AF-A0A8H9I269-F1
#
_cell.length_a   1.000
_cell.length_b   1.000
_cell.length_c   1.000
_cell.angle_alpha   90.00
_cell.angle_beta   90.00
_cell.angle_gamma   90.00
#
_symmetry.space_group_name_H-M   'P 1'
#
loop_
_entity.id
_entity.type
_entity.pdbx_description
1 polymer ?
#
loop_
_entity_poly.entity_id
_entity_poly.type
_entity_poly.pdbx_seq_one_letter_code
_entity_poly.pdbx_strand_id
1 'polypeptide(L)'
;MRFIDALANLQRAGQLHRSLRRATHCIVWLVLPLALPAMASCPAASTTDLAHIKGIGEQSALAEGQRVTIDGVVTGEFLGREHLSGFYLQQTTEQGPVGIFVYAPELAEHKAAQVVAGQHLQLQARTGSFRGNPQLQRVTQLVTCDIAGELPEPIALSWPKDAASLDAMEALLVTFPEPLTVTDNHDLGRYGTLALASERRFRPTHSAAQAAPSPAPLLLDDGSYRTNPDPVPYLNEQGTRRVGSTLDGLTGVLTHAFGDYRLHPTQAVTFTDSNPRPGPLEAPGDALRVATFNVENYFITLGERGAANAPALERQRGKLAAAIAGLEADILALIEIENRPDALTDLVEQLHQRTGIRYHPVGEPERHGTDAIRVALLYRPDRVEALGALHIDRADAHDRPPLAGFFRSVRGGPEVGVVTAHFKAKSGCPAQGDIDRGQGCWNERRVAQAQATQRFLHLARGSGP
;
A
#
# COMPACT_ATOMS: atom_id res chain seq x y z
N MET A 1 -58.72 -21.79 -23.84
CA MET A 1 -59.41 -20.80 -24.72
C MET A 1 -58.32 -20.11 -25.53
N ARG A 2 -58.36 -19.99 -26.87
CA ARG A 2 -59.31 -19.23 -27.74
C ARG A 2 -59.31 -17.73 -27.37
N PHE A 3 -58.68 -16.87 -28.19
CA PHE A 3 -59.28 -16.05 -29.27
C PHE A 3 -59.87 -14.70 -28.73
N ILE A 4 -59.91 -13.54 -29.41
CA ILE A 4 -59.45 -13.14 -30.77
C ILE A 4 -59.27 -11.59 -30.86
N ASP A 5 -58.45 -11.16 -31.83
CA ASP A 5 -58.33 -9.90 -32.62
C ASP A 5 -58.81 -8.49 -32.17
N ALA A 6 -58.27 -7.50 -32.91
CA ALA A 6 -58.47 -6.05 -32.78
C ALA A 6 -59.57 -5.49 -33.71
N LEU A 7 -60.03 -4.25 -33.42
CA LEU A 7 -60.67 -3.26 -34.30
C LEU A 7 -60.45 -1.87 -33.62
N ALA A 8 -59.92 -0.78 -34.19
CA ALA A 8 -60.02 -0.11 -35.49
C ALA A 8 -61.13 0.99 -35.57
N ASN A 9 -60.67 2.25 -35.66
CA ASN A 9 -61.30 3.45 -36.23
C ASN A 9 -62.78 3.81 -35.95
N LEU A 10 -62.99 5.04 -35.46
CA LEU A 10 -64.13 5.90 -35.81
C LEU A 10 -63.65 7.35 -36.05
N GLN A 11 -64.37 8.10 -36.90
CA GLN A 11 -63.86 9.33 -37.53
C GLN A 11 -64.98 10.39 -37.70
N ARG A 12 -64.61 11.68 -37.79
CA ARG A 12 -65.41 12.83 -38.31
C ARG A 12 -66.57 13.33 -37.40
N ALA A 13 -67.01 14.59 -37.47
CA ALA A 13 -66.51 15.82 -38.14
C ALA A 13 -67.10 17.10 -37.46
N GLY A 14 -66.57 18.29 -37.77
CA GLY A 14 -67.13 19.58 -37.34
C GLY A 14 -66.48 20.80 -38.03
N GLN A 15 -67.30 21.74 -38.54
CA GLN A 15 -66.89 22.88 -39.40
C GLN A 15 -67.80 24.10 -39.15
N LEU A 16 -67.50 25.34 -39.57
CA LEU A 16 -66.38 25.89 -40.38
C LEU A 16 -65.63 26.96 -39.51
N HIS A 17 -65.19 28.18 -39.86
CA HIS A 17 -65.17 29.01 -41.08
C HIS A 17 -63.87 29.88 -41.13
N ARG A 18 -63.96 31.22 -41.23
CA ARG A 18 -62.87 32.21 -41.31
C ARG A 18 -63.34 33.60 -40.86
N SER A 19 -62.44 34.41 -40.29
CA SER A 19 -62.47 35.88 -40.43
C SER A 19 -61.10 36.51 -40.15
N LEU A 20 -60.60 37.37 -41.02
CA LEU A 20 -59.37 38.15 -40.80
C LEU A 20 -59.65 39.40 -39.97
N ARG A 21 -58.67 39.84 -39.17
CA ARG A 21 -58.29 41.26 -39.05
C ARG A 21 -56.84 41.41 -38.57
N ARG A 22 -56.15 42.42 -39.09
CA ARG A 22 -54.77 42.78 -38.70
C ARG A 22 -54.81 43.63 -37.43
N ALA A 23 -53.88 43.40 -36.50
CA ALA A 23 -53.60 44.31 -35.40
C ALA A 23 -52.09 44.32 -35.12
N THR A 24 -51.38 45.29 -35.69
CA THR A 24 -49.95 45.51 -35.45
C THR A 24 -49.72 45.78 -33.96
N HIS A 25 -48.85 45.02 -33.30
CA HIS A 25 -48.41 45.29 -31.93
C HIS A 25 -46.88 45.39 -31.90
N CYS A 26 -46.37 46.45 -31.29
CA CYS A 26 -44.94 46.67 -31.13
C CYS A 26 -44.40 45.70 -30.07
N ILE A 27 -43.52 44.78 -30.48
CA ILE A 27 -42.72 44.00 -29.52
C ILE A 27 -41.61 44.92 -28.99
N VAL A 28 -41.82 45.44 -27.79
CA VAL A 28 -40.76 46.12 -27.04
C VAL A 28 -39.77 45.04 -26.59
N TRP A 29 -38.57 45.05 -27.16
CA TRP A 29 -37.47 44.24 -26.68
C TRP A 29 -36.99 44.80 -25.33
N LEU A 30 -37.41 44.17 -24.24
CA LEU A 30 -36.76 44.33 -22.95
C LEU A 30 -35.37 43.67 -23.05
N VAL A 31 -34.36 44.49 -23.36
CA VAL A 31 -32.96 44.11 -23.19
C VAL A 31 -32.69 44.05 -21.70
N LEU A 32 -32.89 42.87 -21.12
CA LEU A 32 -32.40 42.58 -19.77
C LEU A 32 -30.87 42.57 -19.86
N PRO A 33 -30.15 43.43 -19.11
CA PRO A 33 -28.70 43.39 -19.13
C PRO A 33 -28.26 42.06 -18.52
N LEU A 34 -27.46 41.27 -19.25
CA LEU A 34 -26.65 40.25 -18.60
C LEU A 34 -25.69 40.99 -17.67
N ALA A 35 -25.96 40.89 -16.35
CA ALA A 35 -24.95 41.17 -15.36
C ALA A 35 -23.85 40.13 -15.54
N LEU A 36 -22.76 40.52 -16.23
CA LEU A 36 -21.50 39.80 -16.14
C LEU A 36 -21.19 39.64 -14.65
N PRO A 37 -20.84 38.43 -14.17
CA PRO A 37 -20.34 38.30 -12.82
C PRO A 37 -19.12 39.21 -12.70
N ALA A 38 -19.11 40.09 -11.70
CA ALA A 38 -17.95 40.92 -11.44
C ALA A 38 -16.78 39.97 -11.13
N MET A 39 -15.71 40.03 -11.93
CA MET A 39 -14.51 39.23 -11.67
C MET A 39 -14.04 39.54 -10.25
N ALA A 40 -13.86 38.49 -9.45
CA ALA A 40 -13.52 38.58 -8.04
C ALA A 40 -12.10 39.14 -7.86
N SER A 41 -11.97 40.46 -7.84
CA SER A 41 -10.68 41.15 -7.83
C SER A 41 -10.06 41.12 -6.45
N CYS A 42 -8.88 40.51 -6.32
CA CYS A 42 -8.07 40.63 -5.12
C CYS A 42 -7.78 42.12 -4.78
N PRO A 43 -7.76 42.51 -3.49
CA PRO A 43 -7.79 43.92 -3.08
C PRO A 43 -6.47 44.68 -3.30
N ALA A 44 -5.35 43.98 -3.49
CA ALA A 44 -4.06 44.57 -3.85
C ALA A 44 -3.50 43.92 -5.13
N ALA A 45 -2.58 44.62 -5.80
CA ALA A 45 -1.77 44.00 -6.86
C ALA A 45 -0.71 43.07 -6.24
N SER A 46 -0.58 41.87 -6.80
CA SER A 46 0.48 40.92 -6.42
C SER A 46 1.84 41.41 -6.91
N THR A 47 2.89 41.18 -6.11
CA THR A 47 4.26 41.69 -6.36
C THR A 47 5.11 40.76 -7.22
N THR A 48 4.63 39.54 -7.45
CA THR A 48 5.28 38.46 -8.20
C THR A 48 4.22 37.38 -8.48
N ASP A 49 4.52 36.43 -9.36
CA ASP A 49 3.78 35.17 -9.48
C ASP A 49 4.53 34.00 -8.81
N LEU A 50 3.91 32.82 -8.81
CA LEU A 50 4.52 31.58 -8.30
C LEU A 50 5.64 31.04 -9.21
N ALA A 51 5.65 31.36 -10.51
CA ALA A 51 6.69 30.91 -11.44
C ALA A 51 8.06 31.53 -11.09
N HIS A 52 8.09 32.84 -10.87
CA HIS A 52 9.29 33.56 -10.41
C HIS A 52 9.72 33.14 -9.00
N ILE A 53 8.77 32.80 -8.11
CA ILE A 53 9.11 32.24 -6.78
C ILE A 53 9.84 30.90 -6.92
N LYS A 54 9.36 29.98 -7.77
CA LYS A 54 10.00 28.67 -7.99
C LYS A 54 11.19 28.70 -8.97
N GLY A 55 11.38 29.78 -9.74
CA GLY A 55 12.41 29.88 -10.77
C GLY A 55 12.08 29.08 -12.04
N ILE A 56 10.83 29.15 -12.48
CA ILE A 56 10.32 28.42 -13.65
C ILE A 56 10.44 29.30 -14.90
N GLY A 57 10.93 28.72 -16.00
CA GLY A 57 11.23 29.43 -17.24
C GLY A 57 12.64 30.02 -17.24
N GLU A 58 12.81 31.23 -17.78
CA GLU A 58 14.11 31.91 -17.87
C GLU A 58 14.48 32.71 -16.62
N GLN A 59 13.63 32.71 -15.58
CA GLN A 59 13.81 33.49 -14.36
C GLN A 59 14.45 32.67 -13.25
N SER A 60 15.42 33.26 -12.54
CA SER A 60 15.99 32.66 -11.32
C SER A 60 14.97 32.66 -10.17
N ALA A 61 14.95 31.60 -9.36
CA ALA A 61 14.10 31.52 -8.18
C ALA A 61 14.37 32.65 -7.18
N LEU A 62 13.31 33.20 -6.58
CA LEU A 62 13.44 34.25 -5.57
C LEU A 62 14.16 33.75 -4.32
N ALA A 63 15.19 34.51 -3.90
CA ALA A 63 15.95 34.23 -2.69
C ALA A 63 15.07 34.14 -1.43
N GLU A 64 15.49 33.33 -0.46
CA GLU A 64 14.72 33.11 0.78
C GLU A 64 14.54 34.38 1.63
N GLY A 65 13.44 34.41 2.39
CA GLY A 65 13.14 35.47 3.35
C GLY A 65 12.62 36.78 2.72
N GLN A 66 12.59 36.90 1.40
CA GLN A 66 11.97 38.02 0.68
C GLN A 66 10.48 38.10 0.99
N ARG A 67 9.92 39.31 1.06
CA ARG A 67 8.49 39.52 1.27
C ARG A 67 7.78 39.56 -0.08
N VAL A 68 6.69 38.80 -0.20
CA VAL A 68 5.88 38.71 -1.42
C VAL A 68 4.40 38.89 -1.08
N THR A 69 3.68 39.59 -1.95
CA THR A 69 2.21 39.51 -2.05
C THR A 69 1.90 38.68 -3.28
N ILE A 70 1.14 37.59 -3.12
CA ILE A 70 0.70 36.71 -4.21
C ILE A 70 -0.77 36.35 -4.04
N ASP A 71 -1.37 35.82 -5.09
CA ASP A 71 -2.71 35.26 -5.09
C ASP A 71 -2.76 33.93 -5.86
N GLY A 72 -3.74 33.09 -5.53
CA GLY A 72 -3.96 31.79 -6.17
C GLY A 72 -5.13 31.02 -5.57
N VAL A 73 -5.50 29.92 -6.19
CA VAL A 73 -6.60 29.04 -5.72
C VAL A 73 -6.05 27.99 -4.76
N VAL A 74 -6.73 27.78 -3.63
CA VAL A 74 -6.40 26.69 -2.70
C VAL A 74 -6.73 25.35 -3.34
N THR A 75 -5.72 24.53 -3.60
CA THR A 75 -5.89 23.19 -4.20
C THR A 75 -5.92 22.06 -3.19
N GLY A 76 -5.38 22.26 -1.99
CA GLY A 76 -5.42 21.28 -0.91
C GLY A 76 -5.16 21.90 0.46
N GLU A 77 -6.01 21.59 1.43
CA GLU A 77 -5.95 22.08 2.82
C GLU A 77 -5.36 20.98 3.73
N PHE A 78 -4.25 21.27 4.41
CA PHE A 78 -3.56 20.34 5.31
C PHE A 78 -3.15 21.06 6.61
N LEU A 79 -4.09 21.83 7.17
CA LEU A 79 -3.85 22.73 8.29
C LEU A 79 -3.79 21.98 9.64
N GLY A 80 -3.16 22.63 10.63
CA GLY A 80 -3.03 22.08 11.97
C GLY A 80 -1.93 21.03 12.15
N ARG A 81 -1.66 20.68 13.41
CA ARG A 81 -0.49 19.88 13.83
C ARG A 81 -0.60 18.38 13.60
N GLU A 82 -1.79 17.89 13.25
CA GLU A 82 -2.00 16.49 12.85
C GLU A 82 -1.65 16.28 11.37
N HIS A 83 -1.65 17.35 10.57
CA HIS A 83 -1.37 17.38 9.14
C HIS A 83 -0.07 18.15 8.83
N LEU A 84 0.17 18.50 7.55
CA LEU A 84 1.34 19.28 7.08
C LEU A 84 1.49 20.69 7.71
N SER A 85 0.51 21.17 8.48
CA SER A 85 0.46 22.53 9.06
C SER A 85 0.53 23.64 8.00
N GLY A 86 -0.16 23.44 6.86
CA GLY A 86 -0.17 24.39 5.75
C GLY A 86 -1.23 24.06 4.70
N PHE A 87 -1.09 24.64 3.51
CA PHE A 87 -2.00 24.42 2.38
C PHE A 87 -1.28 24.62 1.05
N TYR A 88 -1.85 24.13 -0.04
CA TYR A 88 -1.34 24.33 -1.40
C TYR A 88 -2.11 25.43 -2.12
N LEU A 89 -1.38 26.28 -2.84
CA LEU A 89 -1.92 27.24 -3.78
C LEU A 89 -1.47 26.90 -5.19
N GLN A 90 -2.37 27.08 -6.16
CA GLN A 90 -2.07 27.00 -7.59
C GLN A 90 -2.42 28.32 -8.28
N GLN A 91 -1.54 28.79 -9.16
CA GLN A 91 -1.71 29.99 -9.97
C GLN A 91 -1.41 29.65 -11.43
N THR A 92 -2.20 30.16 -12.38
CA THR A 92 -1.86 30.08 -13.80
C THR A 92 -0.98 31.27 -14.18
N THR A 93 0.23 31.01 -14.65
CA THR A 93 1.19 32.01 -15.13
C THR A 93 1.41 31.86 -16.64
N GLU A 94 2.27 32.69 -17.24
CA GLU A 94 2.65 32.56 -18.66
C GLU A 94 3.32 31.22 -19.00
N GLN A 95 3.87 30.54 -17.98
CA GLN A 95 4.53 29.24 -18.08
C GLN A 95 3.56 28.05 -17.86
N GLY A 96 2.28 28.32 -17.60
CA GLY A 96 1.26 27.31 -17.29
C GLY A 96 0.83 27.32 -15.81
N PRO A 97 0.18 26.25 -15.33
CA PRO A 97 -0.16 26.13 -13.91
C PRO A 97 1.10 25.90 -13.06
N VAL A 98 1.27 26.68 -12.00
CA VAL A 98 2.36 26.55 -11.02
C VAL A 98 1.75 26.40 -9.62
N GLY A 99 2.25 25.43 -8.87
CA GLY A 99 1.81 25.13 -7.50
C GLY A 99 2.90 25.39 -6.47
N ILE A 100 2.50 25.81 -5.26
CA ILE A 100 3.40 25.99 -4.12
C ILE A 100 2.73 25.59 -2.80
N PHE A 101 3.54 25.12 -1.84
CA PHE A 101 3.10 24.93 -0.46
C PHE A 101 3.24 26.22 0.36
N VAL A 102 2.26 26.47 1.23
CA VAL A 102 2.22 27.58 2.18
C VAL A 102 2.24 27.03 3.61
N TYR A 103 3.40 27.05 4.24
CA TYR A 103 3.59 26.61 5.62
C TYR A 103 3.08 27.66 6.61
N ALA A 104 2.02 27.32 7.34
CA ALA A 104 1.22 28.25 8.13
C ALA A 104 0.82 27.70 9.54
N PRO A 105 1.76 27.16 10.34
CA PRO A 105 1.47 26.55 11.65
C PRO A 105 0.97 27.55 12.72
N GLU A 106 1.17 28.84 12.47
CA GLU A 106 0.79 29.97 13.36
C GLU A 106 -0.46 30.72 12.85
N LEU A 107 -1.15 30.17 11.85
CA LEU A 107 -2.35 30.80 11.28
C LEU A 107 -3.48 30.77 12.32
N ALA A 108 -3.93 31.95 12.75
CA ALA A 108 -5.03 32.08 13.71
C ALA A 108 -6.32 31.42 13.18
N GLU A 109 -7.10 30.80 14.06
CA GLU A 109 -8.28 29.99 13.74
C GLU A 109 -9.27 30.67 12.75
N HIS A 110 -9.56 31.96 12.96
CA HIS A 110 -10.44 32.75 12.09
C HIS A 110 -9.86 33.03 10.68
N LYS A 111 -8.54 32.83 10.47
CA LYS A 111 -7.88 32.82 9.16
C LYS A 111 -7.73 31.40 8.60
N ALA A 112 -7.54 30.40 9.46
CA ALA A 112 -7.57 28.99 9.05
C ALA A 112 -8.91 28.65 8.39
N ALA A 113 -10.03 29.10 8.97
CA ALA A 113 -11.37 28.98 8.40
C ALA A 113 -11.62 29.77 7.09
N GLN A 114 -10.62 30.49 6.56
CA GLN A 114 -10.64 31.13 5.23
C GLN A 114 -9.82 30.34 4.20
N VAL A 115 -9.15 29.26 4.60
CA VAL A 115 -8.38 28.38 3.70
C VAL A 115 -9.26 27.19 3.35
N VAL A 116 -10.12 27.37 2.35
CA VAL A 116 -11.03 26.31 1.86
C VAL A 116 -10.67 25.98 0.41
N ALA A 117 -10.59 24.69 0.07
CA ALA A 117 -10.30 24.24 -1.29
C ALA A 117 -11.28 24.88 -2.31
N GLY A 118 -10.73 25.38 -3.42
CA GLY A 118 -11.45 26.15 -4.44
C GLY A 118 -11.47 27.67 -4.22
N GLN A 119 -11.25 28.19 -3.00
CA GLN A 119 -11.22 29.64 -2.80
C GLN A 119 -9.96 30.28 -3.40
N HIS A 120 -10.14 31.40 -4.09
CA HIS A 120 -9.05 32.26 -4.56
C HIS A 120 -8.65 33.19 -3.41
N LEU A 121 -7.44 33.02 -2.88
CA LEU A 121 -6.91 33.80 -1.76
C LEU A 121 -5.73 34.67 -2.22
N GLN A 122 -5.66 35.89 -1.68
CA GLN A 122 -4.46 36.71 -1.70
C GLN A 122 -3.79 36.68 -0.33
N LEU A 123 -2.46 36.58 -0.31
CA LEU A 123 -1.69 36.56 0.93
C LEU A 123 -0.39 37.37 0.85
N GLN A 124 0.07 37.79 2.01
CA GLN A 124 1.43 38.30 2.22
C GLN A 124 2.21 37.29 3.06
N ALA A 125 3.36 36.85 2.56
CA ALA A 125 4.23 35.89 3.21
C ALA A 125 5.70 36.19 2.91
N ARG A 126 6.58 35.28 3.31
CA ARG A 126 7.97 35.23 2.86
C ARG A 126 8.28 33.96 2.10
N THR A 127 9.21 34.07 1.16
CA THR A 127 9.87 32.92 0.53
C THR A 127 10.69 32.12 1.55
N GLY A 128 10.94 30.85 1.23
CA GLY A 128 11.79 29.93 1.98
C GLY A 128 11.90 28.60 1.26
N SER A 129 12.58 27.64 1.87
CA SER A 129 12.55 26.25 1.44
C SER A 129 12.24 25.29 2.60
N PHE A 130 11.79 24.09 2.27
CA PHE A 130 11.78 22.95 3.17
C PHE A 130 12.46 21.76 2.49
N ARG A 131 13.56 21.28 3.09
CA ARG A 131 14.39 20.17 2.57
C ARG A 131 14.95 20.37 1.15
N GLY A 132 14.92 21.60 0.64
CA GLY A 132 15.38 21.97 -0.71
C GLY A 132 14.25 22.48 -1.62
N ASN A 133 13.00 22.11 -1.35
CA ASN A 133 11.86 22.50 -2.19
C ASN A 133 11.38 23.92 -1.80
N PRO A 134 11.14 24.85 -2.76
CA PRO A 134 10.63 26.19 -2.46
C PRO A 134 9.22 26.18 -1.83
N GLN A 135 9.01 27.03 -0.82
CA GLN A 135 7.71 27.21 -0.17
C GLN A 135 7.49 28.66 0.28
N LEU A 136 6.23 28.99 0.60
CA LEU A 136 5.88 30.21 1.32
C LEU A 136 5.73 29.92 2.81
N GLN A 137 6.08 30.90 3.64
CA GLN A 137 6.09 30.78 5.11
C GLN A 137 5.86 32.14 5.79
N ARG A 138 5.54 32.13 7.09
CA ARG A 138 5.34 33.35 7.92
C ARG A 138 4.28 34.29 7.32
N VAL A 139 3.08 33.76 7.05
CA VAL A 139 1.93 34.49 6.49
C VAL A 139 1.51 35.62 7.44
N THR A 140 1.59 36.87 7.00
CA THR A 140 1.17 38.05 7.79
C THR A 140 -0.26 38.46 7.47
N GLN A 141 -0.62 38.46 6.19
CA GLN A 141 -1.96 38.80 5.70
C GLN A 141 -2.51 37.65 4.85
N LEU A 142 -3.82 37.41 4.97
CA LEU A 142 -4.60 36.48 4.17
C LEU A 142 -5.95 37.16 3.92
N VAL A 143 -6.45 37.12 2.68
CA VAL A 143 -7.76 37.68 2.29
C VAL A 143 -8.37 36.79 1.21
N THR A 144 -9.62 36.38 1.39
CA THR A 144 -10.41 35.72 0.35
C THR A 144 -10.77 36.74 -0.75
N CYS A 145 -10.35 36.49 -1.99
CA CYS A 145 -10.70 37.29 -3.17
C CYS A 145 -12.05 36.83 -3.75
N ASP A 146 -12.22 35.50 -3.91
CA ASP A 146 -13.49 34.89 -4.29
C ASP A 146 -14.00 33.93 -3.22
N ILE A 147 -15.30 34.07 -2.92
CA ILE A 147 -16.05 33.26 -1.95
C ILE A 147 -16.80 32.13 -2.67
N ALA A 148 -17.08 32.25 -3.99
CA ALA A 148 -17.77 31.23 -4.76
C ALA A 148 -16.86 30.01 -5.01
N GLY A 149 -15.63 30.24 -5.45
CA GLY A 149 -14.49 29.33 -5.33
C GLY A 149 -14.57 28.03 -6.15
N GLU A 150 -14.01 28.03 -7.36
CA GLU A 150 -13.89 26.85 -8.21
C GLU A 150 -12.45 26.29 -8.19
N LEU A 151 -12.31 24.97 -8.03
CA LEU A 151 -11.00 24.30 -8.15
C LEU A 151 -10.53 24.31 -9.60
N PRO A 152 -9.22 24.47 -9.87
CA PRO A 152 -8.68 24.27 -11.22
C PRO A 152 -8.90 22.82 -11.67
N GLU A 153 -9.06 22.61 -12.98
CA GLU A 153 -9.20 21.27 -13.56
C GLU A 153 -7.98 20.39 -13.20
N PRO A 154 -8.16 19.24 -12.52
CA PRO A 154 -7.04 18.38 -12.13
C PRO A 154 -6.31 17.81 -13.34
N ILE A 155 -4.98 17.90 -13.35
CA ILE A 155 -4.18 17.42 -14.49
C ILE A 155 -4.19 15.88 -14.50
N ALA A 156 -4.73 15.28 -15.57
CA ALA A 156 -4.82 13.83 -15.72
C ALA A 156 -3.43 13.21 -15.99
N LEU A 157 -3.04 12.24 -15.15
CA LEU A 157 -1.78 11.50 -15.24
C LEU A 157 -2.03 9.99 -15.29
N SER A 158 -1.17 9.28 -16.02
CA SER A 158 -1.04 7.82 -15.97
C SER A 158 0.15 7.41 -15.10
N TRP A 159 0.17 6.15 -14.63
CA TRP A 159 1.30 5.59 -13.87
C TRP A 159 1.79 4.26 -14.49
N PRO A 160 3.10 4.04 -14.68
CA PRO A 160 4.24 4.88 -14.28
C PRO A 160 4.41 6.14 -15.12
N LYS A 161 5.14 7.11 -14.56
CA LYS A 161 5.58 8.33 -15.23
C LYS A 161 7.09 8.54 -14.99
N ASP A 162 7.76 9.25 -15.89
CA ASP A 162 9.15 9.68 -15.74
C ASP A 162 9.30 10.85 -14.75
N ALA A 163 10.49 10.96 -14.13
CA ALA A 163 10.78 11.97 -13.12
C ALA A 163 10.61 13.41 -13.63
N ALA A 164 11.13 13.73 -14.83
CA ALA A 164 11.04 15.09 -15.38
C ALA A 164 9.59 15.56 -15.59
N SER A 165 8.70 14.66 -16.03
CA SER A 165 7.26 14.94 -16.10
C SER A 165 6.59 15.08 -14.74
N LEU A 166 7.10 14.46 -13.67
CA LEU A 166 6.55 14.56 -12.31
C LEU A 166 7.07 15.80 -11.58
N ASP A 167 8.34 16.18 -11.78
CA ASP A 167 8.92 17.42 -11.27
C ASP A 167 8.17 18.65 -11.80
N ALA A 168 7.80 18.63 -13.09
CA ALA A 168 6.96 19.64 -13.71
C ALA A 168 5.52 19.73 -13.14
N MET A 169 5.10 18.73 -12.36
CA MET A 169 3.77 18.65 -11.73
C MET A 169 3.83 18.84 -10.21
N GLU A 170 5.00 19.16 -9.64
CA GLU A 170 5.17 19.30 -8.19
C GLU A 170 4.34 20.46 -7.62
N ALA A 171 3.55 20.15 -6.59
CA ALA A 171 2.55 20.99 -5.92
C ALA A 171 1.31 21.34 -6.76
N LEU A 172 1.10 20.71 -7.92
CA LEU A 172 -0.14 20.84 -8.70
C LEU A 172 -1.22 19.85 -8.26
N LEU A 173 -2.48 20.22 -8.50
CA LEU A 173 -3.63 19.33 -8.40
C LEU A 173 -3.66 18.38 -9.60
N VAL A 174 -3.50 17.08 -9.34
CA VAL A 174 -3.48 16.02 -10.36
C VAL A 174 -4.55 14.97 -10.10
N THR A 175 -4.92 14.21 -11.14
CA THR A 175 -5.83 13.06 -11.02
C THR A 175 -5.30 11.86 -11.79
N PHE A 176 -5.51 10.67 -11.24
CA PHE A 176 -5.25 9.38 -11.88
C PHE A 176 -6.60 8.73 -12.22
N PRO A 177 -7.09 8.87 -13.48
CA PRO A 177 -8.39 8.33 -13.88
C PRO A 177 -8.36 6.80 -14.10
N GLU A 178 -7.17 6.22 -14.29
CA GLU A 178 -6.98 4.77 -14.39
C GLU A 178 -6.92 4.13 -12.99
N PRO A 179 -7.45 2.90 -12.81
CA PRO A 179 -7.38 2.18 -11.53
C PRO A 179 -5.96 2.01 -11.01
N LEU A 180 -5.75 2.27 -9.72
CA LEU A 180 -4.50 2.01 -9.01
C LEU A 180 -4.68 0.86 -8.02
N THR A 181 -3.65 0.03 -7.92
CA THR A 181 -3.54 -1.14 -7.05
C THR A 181 -2.58 -0.87 -5.89
N VAL A 182 -2.98 -1.17 -4.66
CA VAL A 182 -2.10 -1.16 -3.50
C VAL A 182 -1.05 -2.27 -3.64
N THR A 183 0.22 -1.91 -3.78
CA THR A 183 1.33 -2.84 -3.97
C THR A 183 2.19 -3.06 -2.72
N ASP A 184 2.18 -2.14 -1.76
CA ASP A 184 2.78 -2.32 -0.43
C ASP A 184 2.00 -1.54 0.64
N ASN A 185 2.06 -2.00 1.88
CA ASN A 185 1.40 -1.43 3.06
C ASN A 185 2.28 -1.43 4.32
N HIS A 186 3.59 -1.75 4.20
CA HIS A 186 4.54 -1.80 5.33
C HIS A 186 4.54 -0.51 6.17
N ASP A 187 4.59 0.64 5.49
CA ASP A 187 4.69 1.96 6.11
C ASP A 187 3.35 2.55 6.57
N LEU A 188 2.21 1.87 6.33
CA LEU A 188 0.88 2.41 6.64
C LEU A 188 0.71 2.75 8.13
N GLY A 189 1.02 1.79 9.00
CA GLY A 189 0.89 1.96 10.45
C GLY A 189 1.94 2.89 11.07
N ARG A 190 2.96 3.30 10.31
CA ARG A 190 4.08 4.12 10.80
C ARG A 190 4.11 5.52 10.22
N TYR A 191 3.66 5.72 9.00
CA TYR A 191 3.76 6.97 8.23
C TYR A 191 2.50 7.24 7.38
N GLY A 192 1.37 6.59 7.67
CA GLY A 192 0.12 6.73 6.91
C GLY A 192 0.18 6.28 5.44
N THR A 193 1.32 5.75 5.00
CA THR A 193 1.67 5.66 3.58
C THR A 193 1.30 4.30 2.97
N LEU A 194 0.71 4.32 1.77
CA LEU A 194 0.53 3.16 0.90
C LEU A 194 1.37 3.31 -0.36
N ALA A 195 1.94 2.20 -0.85
CA ALA A 195 2.55 2.18 -2.18
C ALA A 195 1.52 1.73 -3.23
N LEU A 196 1.37 2.50 -4.31
CA LEU A 196 0.44 2.28 -5.41
C LEU A 196 1.16 2.02 -6.74
N ALA A 197 0.47 1.32 -7.65
CA ALA A 197 0.88 1.09 -9.03
C ALA A 197 -0.34 0.79 -9.91
N SER A 198 -0.23 0.88 -11.24
CA SER A 198 -1.29 0.49 -12.18
C SER A 198 -1.69 -1.00 -12.10
N GLU A 199 -0.78 -1.87 -11.65
CA GLU A 199 -1.06 -3.29 -11.42
C GLU A 199 -0.41 -3.81 -10.12
N ARG A 200 -0.87 -4.99 -9.67
CA ARG A 200 -0.25 -5.71 -8.55
C ARG A 200 1.16 -6.15 -8.91
N ARG A 201 2.16 -5.57 -8.26
CA ARG A 201 3.57 -5.94 -8.50
C ARG A 201 3.93 -7.24 -7.79
N PHE A 202 4.83 -7.98 -8.43
CA PHE A 202 5.50 -9.15 -7.87
C PHE A 202 7.00 -8.86 -7.80
N ARG A 203 7.71 -9.42 -6.82
CA ARG A 203 9.18 -9.28 -6.79
C ARG A 203 9.77 -9.96 -8.04
N PRO A 204 10.80 -9.40 -8.70
CA PRO A 204 11.33 -9.90 -9.98
C PRO A 204 11.56 -11.43 -10.02
N THR A 205 12.04 -12.02 -8.93
CA THR A 205 12.30 -13.47 -8.84
C THR A 205 11.07 -14.30 -8.45
N HIS A 206 9.85 -13.85 -8.75
CA HIS A 206 8.61 -14.59 -8.50
C HIS A 206 8.38 -15.71 -9.54
N SER A 207 8.79 -15.47 -10.78
CA SER A 207 8.86 -16.48 -11.84
C SER A 207 10.31 -16.75 -12.25
N ALA A 208 10.53 -17.76 -13.09
CA ALA A 208 11.86 -18.09 -13.60
C ALA A 208 12.33 -17.16 -14.75
N ALA A 209 11.48 -16.24 -15.23
CA ALA A 209 11.86 -15.27 -16.25
C ALA A 209 12.74 -14.16 -15.66
N GLN A 210 13.60 -13.56 -16.49
CA GLN A 210 14.26 -12.30 -16.15
C GLN A 210 13.22 -11.17 -16.19
N ALA A 211 12.60 -10.88 -15.04
CA ALA A 211 11.74 -9.73 -14.89
C ALA A 211 12.56 -8.44 -14.97
N ALA A 212 12.11 -7.50 -15.81
CA ALA A 212 12.65 -6.15 -15.88
C ALA A 212 12.54 -5.41 -14.54
N PRO A 213 13.38 -4.39 -14.26
CA PRO A 213 13.19 -3.54 -13.10
C PRO A 213 11.82 -2.87 -13.16
N SER A 214 11.00 -3.09 -12.12
CA SER A 214 9.72 -2.39 -11.99
C SER A 214 9.95 -0.90 -11.73
N PRO A 215 9.13 0.01 -12.27
CA PRO A 215 9.22 1.44 -11.99
C PRO A 215 8.95 1.75 -10.51
N ALA A 216 9.26 2.96 -10.04
CA ALA A 216 8.90 3.40 -8.68
C ALA A 216 7.38 3.29 -8.42
N PRO A 217 6.93 3.03 -7.17
CA PRO A 217 5.53 3.18 -6.81
C PRO A 217 5.16 4.66 -6.73
N LEU A 218 3.88 4.99 -6.89
CA LEU A 218 3.34 6.25 -6.39
C LEU A 218 3.03 6.04 -4.91
N LEU A 219 3.45 6.95 -4.02
CA LEU A 219 3.07 6.85 -2.62
C LEU A 219 1.79 7.64 -2.35
N LEU A 220 0.75 6.99 -1.84
CA LEU A 220 -0.41 7.67 -1.27
C LEU A 220 -0.13 7.97 0.20
N ASP A 221 -0.24 9.23 0.58
CA ASP A 221 0.15 9.81 1.87
C ASP A 221 -1.12 10.27 2.63
N ASP A 222 -1.10 10.39 3.96
CA ASP A 222 -2.26 10.77 4.77
C ASP A 222 -2.40 12.29 5.00
N GLY A 223 -1.53 13.09 4.36
CA GLY A 223 -1.44 14.53 4.57
C GLY A 223 -0.65 14.89 5.82
N SER A 224 0.25 14.02 6.29
CA SER A 224 1.06 14.23 7.48
C SER A 224 2.49 13.70 7.34
N TYR A 225 3.44 14.42 7.93
CA TYR A 225 4.84 13.96 8.08
C TYR A 225 5.14 13.46 9.50
N ARG A 226 4.09 13.09 10.25
CA ARG A 226 4.20 12.51 11.59
C ARG A 226 4.44 11.00 11.51
N THR A 227 4.74 10.41 12.67
CA THR A 227 4.91 8.96 12.79
C THR A 227 3.88 8.36 13.72
N ASN A 228 3.36 7.19 13.36
CA ASN A 228 2.32 6.43 14.05
C ASN A 228 0.99 7.23 14.13
N PRO A 229 0.31 7.47 12.99
CA PRO A 229 -1.02 8.09 12.99
C PRO A 229 -2.03 7.23 13.76
N ASP A 230 -2.88 7.87 14.54
CA ASP A 230 -3.95 7.26 15.33
C ASP A 230 -5.25 8.06 15.13
N PRO A 231 -6.29 7.52 14.47
CA PRO A 231 -6.35 6.17 13.87
C PRO A 231 -5.40 6.01 12.66
N VAL A 232 -4.98 4.77 12.40
CA VAL A 232 -4.22 4.43 11.18
C VAL A 232 -5.13 4.61 9.95
N PRO A 233 -4.71 5.37 8.92
CA PRO A 233 -5.55 5.72 7.78
C PRO A 233 -5.77 4.55 6.82
N TYR A 234 -6.70 4.74 5.88
CA TYR A 234 -6.99 3.85 4.74
C TYR A 234 -7.40 2.40 5.05
N LEU A 235 -7.57 2.04 6.32
CA LEU A 235 -8.09 0.74 6.74
C LEU A 235 -9.58 0.59 6.37
N ASN A 236 -10.00 -0.65 6.05
CA ASN A 236 -11.39 -1.04 5.91
C ASN A 236 -12.06 -1.25 7.28
N GLU A 237 -13.35 -1.56 7.29
CA GLU A 237 -14.17 -1.84 8.49
C GLU A 237 -13.59 -2.97 9.38
N GLN A 238 -12.75 -3.85 8.84
CA GLN A 238 -12.08 -4.93 9.56
C GLN A 238 -10.74 -4.50 10.19
N GLY A 239 -10.38 -3.21 10.10
CA GLY A 239 -9.10 -2.69 10.56
C GLY A 239 -7.92 -3.10 9.67
N THR A 240 -8.13 -3.31 8.36
CA THR A 240 -7.10 -3.80 7.44
C THR A 240 -7.06 -3.05 6.10
N ARG A 241 -5.87 -2.97 5.49
CA ARG A 241 -5.71 -2.62 4.06
C ARG A 241 -4.79 -3.65 3.43
N ARG A 242 -5.26 -4.37 2.40
CA ARG A 242 -4.54 -5.50 1.80
C ARG A 242 -3.88 -5.10 0.48
N VAL A 243 -2.64 -5.52 0.27
CA VAL A 243 -1.99 -5.49 -1.05
C VAL A 243 -2.88 -6.21 -2.07
N GLY A 244 -3.17 -5.59 -3.20
CA GLY A 244 -4.18 -6.03 -4.17
C GLY A 244 -5.59 -5.46 -3.94
N SER A 245 -5.80 -4.57 -2.96
CA SER A 245 -6.94 -3.64 -3.01
C SER A 245 -6.75 -2.68 -4.20
N THR A 246 -7.83 -2.23 -4.83
CA THR A 246 -7.79 -1.21 -5.89
C THR A 246 -8.52 0.06 -5.47
N LEU A 247 -8.30 1.15 -6.20
CA LEU A 247 -8.96 2.45 -6.03
C LEU A 247 -8.96 3.18 -7.39
N ASP A 248 -9.98 3.99 -7.63
CA ASP A 248 -10.25 4.61 -8.93
C ASP A 248 -10.38 6.14 -8.78
N GLY A 249 -9.97 6.91 -9.80
CA GLY A 249 -10.16 8.37 -9.83
C GLY A 249 -9.36 9.17 -8.78
N LEU A 250 -8.18 8.67 -8.39
CA LEU A 250 -7.40 9.24 -7.28
C LEU A 250 -6.97 10.68 -7.58
N THR A 251 -7.46 11.63 -6.78
CA THR A 251 -7.23 13.07 -6.99
C THR A 251 -6.57 13.68 -5.76
N GLY A 252 -5.53 14.50 -5.96
CA GLY A 252 -4.74 15.08 -4.88
C GLY A 252 -3.62 16.00 -5.37
N VAL A 253 -2.82 16.52 -4.43
CA VAL A 253 -1.63 17.32 -4.76
C VAL A 253 -0.40 16.42 -4.85
N LEU A 254 0.29 16.47 -5.99
CA LEU A 254 1.55 15.73 -6.19
C LEU A 254 2.71 16.43 -5.47
N THR A 255 3.54 15.68 -4.76
CA THR A 255 4.74 16.21 -4.09
C THR A 255 5.93 15.28 -4.28
N HIS A 256 7.14 15.79 -4.05
CA HIS A 256 8.36 15.00 -3.98
C HIS A 256 9.00 15.18 -2.61
N ALA A 257 8.93 14.13 -1.77
CA ALA A 257 9.33 14.22 -0.36
C ALA A 257 10.01 12.92 0.10
N PHE A 258 11.09 13.09 0.89
CA PHE A 258 11.95 12.01 1.40
C PHE A 258 12.71 11.18 0.33
N GLY A 259 12.58 11.54 -0.96
CA GLY A 259 13.21 10.86 -2.10
C GLY A 259 12.23 10.10 -3.01
N ASP A 260 10.93 10.15 -2.70
CA ASP A 260 9.86 9.52 -3.47
C ASP A 260 8.79 10.54 -3.87
N TYR A 261 8.09 10.27 -4.98
CA TYR A 261 6.89 11.02 -5.36
C TYR A 261 5.69 10.53 -4.54
N ARG A 262 4.96 11.49 -3.97
CA ARG A 262 3.79 11.27 -3.11
C ARG A 262 2.58 12.00 -3.67
N LEU A 263 1.40 11.54 -3.26
CA LEU A 263 0.14 12.25 -3.44
C LEU A 263 -0.53 12.42 -2.07
N HIS A 264 -0.74 13.68 -1.67
CA HIS A 264 -1.66 13.98 -0.56
C HIS A 264 -3.06 14.15 -1.16
N PRO A 265 -4.03 13.27 -0.84
CA PRO A 265 -5.35 13.33 -1.46
C PRO A 265 -6.12 14.55 -0.98
N THR A 266 -6.87 15.17 -1.89
CA THR A 266 -7.71 16.35 -1.61
C THR A 266 -9.20 15.99 -1.46
N GLN A 267 -9.51 14.70 -1.53
CA GLN A 267 -10.84 14.10 -1.41
C GLN A 267 -10.73 12.75 -0.67
N ALA A 268 -11.85 12.22 -0.18
CA ALA A 268 -11.87 10.95 0.53
C ALA A 268 -11.54 9.76 -0.39
N VAL A 269 -10.40 9.11 -0.18
CA VAL A 269 -9.96 7.96 -0.99
C VAL A 269 -10.82 6.73 -0.71
N THR A 270 -11.58 6.31 -1.71
CA THR A 270 -12.41 5.09 -1.67
C THR A 270 -11.65 3.91 -2.26
N PHE A 271 -11.67 2.75 -1.59
CA PHE A 271 -10.99 1.53 -2.03
C PHE A 271 -12.00 0.40 -2.28
N THR A 272 -11.72 -0.41 -3.30
CA THR A 272 -12.35 -1.72 -3.52
C THR A 272 -11.43 -2.81 -2.95
N ASP A 273 -11.97 -3.71 -2.12
CA ASP A 273 -11.25 -4.80 -1.46
C ASP A 273 -10.98 -6.00 -2.41
N SER A 274 -10.43 -5.71 -3.59
CA SER A 274 -10.22 -6.61 -4.75
C SER A 274 -9.30 -7.81 -4.49
N ASN A 275 -8.64 -7.87 -3.34
CA ASN A 275 -7.96 -9.06 -2.82
C ASN A 275 -8.41 -9.33 -1.38
N PRO A 276 -9.61 -9.91 -1.16
CA PRO A 276 -10.12 -10.20 0.17
C PRO A 276 -9.24 -11.24 0.89
N ARG A 277 -9.47 -11.45 2.19
CA ARG A 277 -8.89 -12.61 2.87
C ARG A 277 -9.61 -13.88 2.36
N PRO A 278 -8.89 -14.93 1.92
CA PRO A 278 -9.51 -16.22 1.64
C PRO A 278 -10.29 -16.74 2.85
N GLY A 279 -11.35 -17.51 2.60
CA GLY A 279 -12.05 -18.23 3.66
C GLY A 279 -11.16 -19.27 4.36
N PRO A 280 -11.70 -19.96 5.38
CA PRO A 280 -11.07 -21.16 5.93
C PRO A 280 -10.76 -22.18 4.83
N LEU A 281 -9.75 -23.03 5.07
CA LEU A 281 -9.53 -24.19 4.21
C LEU A 281 -10.72 -25.15 4.34
N GLU A 282 -11.10 -25.80 3.24
CA GLU A 282 -12.02 -26.95 3.29
C GLU A 282 -11.40 -28.06 4.15
N ALA A 283 -12.19 -28.87 4.85
CA ALA A 283 -11.65 -29.97 5.66
C ALA A 283 -10.90 -30.99 4.78
N PRO A 284 -9.77 -31.57 5.24
CA PRO A 284 -8.98 -32.49 4.41
C PRO A 284 -9.67 -33.84 4.19
N GLY A 285 -10.63 -34.19 5.05
CA GLY A 285 -11.34 -35.46 5.05
C GLY A 285 -10.36 -36.65 5.09
N ASP A 286 -10.31 -37.36 3.98
CA ASP A 286 -9.48 -38.55 3.81
C ASP A 286 -8.07 -38.27 3.26
N ALA A 287 -7.79 -37.07 2.75
CA ALA A 287 -6.44 -36.71 2.34
C ALA A 287 -5.51 -36.48 3.54
N LEU A 288 -4.21 -36.67 3.34
CA LEU A 288 -3.19 -36.18 4.27
C LEU A 288 -2.87 -34.73 3.94
N ARG A 289 -2.91 -33.85 4.95
CA ARG A 289 -2.52 -32.46 4.85
C ARG A 289 -1.11 -32.23 5.39
N VAL A 290 -0.20 -31.85 4.50
CA VAL A 290 1.13 -31.35 4.84
C VAL A 290 1.12 -29.83 4.73
N ALA A 291 1.63 -29.12 5.73
CA ALA A 291 1.82 -27.67 5.68
C ALA A 291 3.27 -27.30 6.05
N THR A 292 3.80 -26.27 5.40
CA THR A 292 5.06 -25.62 5.77
C THR A 292 4.79 -24.23 6.34
N PHE A 293 5.44 -23.88 7.45
CA PHE A 293 5.18 -22.64 8.16
C PHE A 293 6.46 -22.07 8.76
N ASN A 294 6.85 -20.88 8.28
CA ASN A 294 7.81 -20.03 8.97
C ASN A 294 7.08 -19.35 10.13
N VAL A 295 7.53 -19.61 11.36
CA VAL A 295 6.89 -19.14 12.60
C VAL A 295 7.45 -17.80 13.11
N GLU A 296 8.23 -17.10 12.27
CA GLU A 296 8.72 -15.74 12.48
C GLU A 296 9.55 -15.61 13.77
N ASN A 297 10.72 -16.28 13.78
CA ASN A 297 11.62 -16.41 14.94
C ASN A 297 10.87 -16.77 16.24
N TYR A 298 10.46 -18.04 16.39
CA TYR A 298 9.95 -18.55 17.67
C TYR A 298 11.12 -18.79 18.64
N PHE A 299 11.41 -17.76 19.45
CA PHE A 299 12.41 -17.79 20.51
C PHE A 299 11.74 -17.78 21.87
N ILE A 300 12.18 -18.69 22.74
CA ILE A 300 11.87 -18.65 24.17
C ILE A 300 12.88 -17.78 24.92
N THR A 301 14.08 -17.57 24.36
CA THR A 301 15.03 -16.57 24.84
C THR A 301 14.53 -15.16 24.47
N LEU A 302 14.06 -14.43 25.48
CA LEU A 302 13.44 -13.11 25.30
C LEU A 302 14.47 -12.02 24.98
N GLY A 303 14.08 -11.06 24.13
CA GLY A 303 14.94 -9.93 23.75
C GLY A 303 15.92 -10.21 22.61
N GLU A 304 16.04 -11.47 22.19
CA GLU A 304 16.75 -11.92 21.00
C GLU A 304 15.90 -11.71 19.72
N ARG A 305 16.15 -12.49 18.67
CA ARG A 305 15.50 -12.39 17.33
C ARG A 305 13.97 -12.57 17.32
N GLY A 306 13.35 -13.02 18.41
CA GLY A 306 11.92 -13.30 18.50
C GLY A 306 11.19 -12.34 19.44
N ALA A 307 10.54 -12.89 20.47
CA ALA A 307 9.74 -12.11 21.41
C ALA A 307 10.58 -11.21 22.33
N ALA A 308 10.35 -9.89 22.27
CA ALA A 308 11.05 -8.92 23.12
C ALA A 308 10.77 -9.04 24.63
N ASN A 309 9.67 -9.71 25.03
CA ASN A 309 9.27 -9.94 26.43
C ASN A 309 8.20 -11.04 26.52
N ALA A 310 7.93 -11.55 27.73
CA ALA A 310 6.97 -12.65 27.93
C ALA A 310 5.54 -12.33 27.41
N PRO A 311 4.98 -11.11 27.58
CA PRO A 311 3.72 -10.73 26.93
C PRO A 311 3.77 -10.78 25.39
N ALA A 312 4.92 -10.50 24.76
CA ALA A 312 5.09 -10.66 23.32
C ALA A 312 5.15 -12.14 22.90
N LEU A 313 5.84 -12.99 23.67
CA LEU A 313 5.91 -14.44 23.43
C LEU A 313 4.52 -15.08 23.57
N GLU A 314 3.75 -14.66 24.57
CA GLU A 314 2.36 -15.10 24.76
C GLU A 314 1.46 -14.73 23.58
N ARG A 315 1.61 -13.50 23.04
CA ARG A 315 0.92 -13.11 21.79
C ARG A 315 1.39 -13.91 20.57
N GLN A 316 2.68 -14.26 20.47
CA GLN A 316 3.20 -15.10 19.40
C GLN A 316 2.62 -16.51 19.48
N ARG A 317 2.64 -17.14 20.66
CA ARG A 317 2.00 -18.45 20.94
C ARG A 317 0.53 -18.49 20.58
N GLY A 318 -0.25 -17.48 21.00
CA GLY A 318 -1.67 -17.35 20.66
C GLY A 318 -1.92 -17.26 19.15
N LYS A 319 -1.13 -16.43 18.43
CA LYS A 319 -1.21 -16.31 16.96
C LYS A 319 -0.83 -17.60 16.23
N LEU A 320 0.27 -18.24 16.63
CA LEU A 320 0.75 -19.49 16.02
C LEU A 320 -0.22 -20.64 16.26
N ALA A 321 -0.80 -20.76 17.46
CA ALA A 321 -1.83 -21.76 17.76
C ALA A 321 -3.09 -21.56 16.92
N ALA A 322 -3.58 -20.32 16.79
CA ALA A 322 -4.74 -20.01 15.94
C ALA A 322 -4.46 -20.32 14.45
N ALA A 323 -3.26 -19.99 13.96
CA ALA A 323 -2.86 -20.31 12.59
C ALA A 323 -2.75 -21.81 12.34
N ILE A 324 -2.09 -22.57 13.24
CA ILE A 324 -1.90 -24.02 13.10
C ILE A 324 -3.22 -24.79 13.27
N ALA A 325 -4.11 -24.36 14.17
CA ALA A 325 -5.47 -24.90 14.25
C ALA A 325 -6.22 -24.73 12.92
N GLY A 326 -6.19 -23.53 12.33
CA GLY A 326 -6.81 -23.25 11.02
C GLY A 326 -6.13 -23.92 9.82
N LEU A 327 -4.93 -24.49 9.98
CA LEU A 327 -4.31 -25.35 8.98
C LEU A 327 -4.80 -26.81 9.08
N GLU A 328 -5.16 -27.31 10.26
CA GLU A 328 -5.52 -28.72 10.52
C GLU A 328 -4.48 -29.78 10.06
N ALA A 329 -3.22 -29.39 9.85
CA ALA A 329 -2.23 -30.24 9.18
C ALA A 329 -1.92 -31.54 9.93
N ASP A 330 -1.85 -32.66 9.21
CA ASP A 330 -1.39 -33.96 9.73
C ASP A 330 0.14 -33.98 9.90
N ILE A 331 0.87 -33.23 9.06
CA ILE A 331 2.33 -33.05 9.13
C ILE A 331 2.68 -31.55 8.99
N LEU A 332 3.50 -31.04 9.90
CA LEU A 332 4.01 -29.66 9.91
C LEU A 332 5.52 -29.63 9.64
N ALA A 333 5.92 -28.92 8.60
CA ALA A 333 7.30 -28.48 8.37
C ALA A 333 7.48 -27.07 8.96
N LEU A 334 8.06 -26.98 10.16
CA LEU A 334 8.28 -25.71 10.84
C LEU A 334 9.65 -25.12 10.51
N ILE A 335 9.69 -23.79 10.41
CA ILE A 335 10.85 -23.00 10.01
C ILE A 335 10.99 -21.80 10.95
N GLU A 336 12.21 -21.46 11.39
CA GLU A 336 12.51 -20.40 12.38
C GLU A 336 12.14 -20.73 13.85
N ILE A 337 12.31 -21.99 14.25
CA ILE A 337 12.39 -22.37 15.66
C ILE A 337 13.78 -21.99 16.20
N GLU A 338 13.89 -21.44 17.40
CA GLU A 338 15.19 -21.24 18.06
C GLU A 338 16.01 -22.55 18.16
N ASN A 339 17.31 -22.48 17.90
CA ASN A 339 18.18 -23.65 17.78
C ASN A 339 18.64 -24.22 19.14
N ARG A 340 17.66 -24.54 20.00
CA ARG A 340 17.81 -25.18 21.31
C ARG A 340 16.69 -26.20 21.56
N PRO A 341 16.89 -27.25 22.37
CA PRO A 341 15.94 -28.37 22.48
C PRO A 341 14.56 -28.01 23.04
N ASP A 342 14.57 -27.25 24.13
CA ASP A 342 13.43 -26.78 24.89
C ASP A 342 12.50 -25.86 24.07
N ALA A 343 13.01 -25.08 23.11
CA ALA A 343 12.18 -24.20 22.28
C ALA A 343 11.15 -24.96 21.41
N LEU A 344 11.51 -26.16 20.89
CA LEU A 344 10.56 -26.98 20.13
C LEU A 344 9.57 -27.69 21.05
N THR A 345 10.04 -28.14 22.22
CA THR A 345 9.22 -28.80 23.24
C THR A 345 8.15 -27.84 23.78
N ASP A 346 8.55 -26.60 24.09
CA ASP A 346 7.67 -25.52 24.50
C ASP A 346 6.63 -25.20 23.42
N LEU A 347 7.02 -25.08 22.15
CA LEU A 347 6.05 -24.84 21.07
C LEU A 347 5.04 -25.99 20.94
N VAL A 348 5.48 -27.25 20.96
CA VAL A 348 4.59 -28.42 20.85
C VAL A 348 3.57 -28.44 21.99
N GLU A 349 4.01 -28.22 23.23
CA GLU A 349 3.13 -28.19 24.39
C GLU A 349 2.18 -26.97 24.35
N GLN A 350 2.65 -25.80 23.93
CA GLN A 350 1.81 -24.60 23.76
C GLN A 350 0.77 -24.76 22.65
N LEU A 351 1.08 -25.47 21.57
CA LEU A 351 0.10 -25.83 20.54
C LEU A 351 -0.94 -26.81 21.10
N HIS A 352 -0.50 -27.84 21.83
CA HIS A 352 -1.41 -28.82 22.43
C HIS A 352 -2.38 -28.16 23.44
N GLN A 353 -1.88 -27.36 24.37
CA GLN A 353 -2.68 -26.65 25.37
C GLN A 353 -3.75 -25.73 24.77
N ARG A 354 -3.48 -25.13 23.60
CA ARG A 354 -4.34 -24.11 22.98
C ARG A 354 -5.28 -24.65 21.90
N THR A 355 -4.97 -25.81 21.32
CA THR A 355 -5.72 -26.38 20.18
C THR A 355 -6.29 -27.77 20.46
N GLY A 356 -5.85 -28.44 21.53
CA GLY A 356 -6.11 -29.85 21.79
C GLY A 356 -5.30 -30.82 20.90
N ILE A 357 -4.82 -30.38 19.73
CA ILE A 357 -4.09 -31.22 18.77
C ILE A 357 -2.73 -31.62 19.36
N ARG A 358 -2.45 -32.93 19.45
CA ARG A 358 -1.18 -33.46 19.96
C ARG A 358 -0.20 -33.74 18.82
N TYR A 359 0.60 -32.75 18.46
CA TYR A 359 1.75 -32.94 17.59
C TYR A 359 2.90 -33.68 18.33
N HIS A 360 3.66 -34.48 17.59
CA HIS A 360 4.93 -35.08 18.03
C HIS A 360 6.07 -34.67 17.08
N PRO A 361 7.29 -34.42 17.58
CA PRO A 361 8.45 -34.22 16.71
C PRO A 361 8.89 -35.52 16.03
N VAL A 362 9.48 -35.40 14.84
CA VAL A 362 10.23 -36.50 14.20
C VAL A 362 11.67 -36.43 14.66
N GLY A 363 12.14 -37.48 15.33
CA GLY A 363 13.45 -37.52 15.97
C GLY A 363 13.52 -36.74 17.29
N GLU A 364 14.65 -36.88 17.98
CA GLU A 364 14.91 -36.17 19.25
C GLU A 364 14.95 -34.65 19.04
N PRO A 365 14.61 -33.84 20.07
CA PRO A 365 14.63 -32.38 19.97
C PRO A 365 16.05 -31.78 19.93
N GLU A 366 17.05 -32.44 19.36
CA GLU A 366 18.46 -32.02 19.37
C GLU A 366 18.77 -30.73 18.57
N ARG A 367 19.85 -30.04 18.96
CA ARG A 367 20.41 -28.92 18.19
C ARG A 367 21.02 -29.45 16.89
N HIS A 368 20.68 -28.84 15.76
CA HIS A 368 21.31 -29.14 14.47
C HIS A 368 21.63 -27.86 13.69
N GLY A 369 22.72 -27.88 12.92
CA GLY A 369 23.24 -26.70 12.24
C GLY A 369 23.95 -25.70 13.15
N THR A 370 24.27 -24.54 12.60
CA THR A 370 25.10 -23.49 13.23
C THR A 370 24.34 -22.18 13.48
N ASP A 371 23.29 -21.88 12.71
CA ASP A 371 22.45 -20.67 12.88
C ASP A 371 21.73 -20.69 14.25
N ALA A 372 21.28 -19.52 14.71
CA ALA A 372 20.46 -19.35 15.91
C ALA A 372 19.02 -19.87 15.73
N ILE A 373 18.59 -20.10 14.48
CA ILE A 373 17.34 -20.80 14.14
C ILE A 373 17.61 -22.17 13.51
N ARG A 374 16.64 -23.07 13.66
CA ARG A 374 16.56 -24.37 13.00
C ARG A 374 15.22 -24.56 12.28
N VAL A 375 15.08 -25.72 11.64
CA VAL A 375 13.83 -26.26 11.10
C VAL A 375 13.36 -27.43 11.96
N ALA A 376 12.11 -27.87 11.81
CA ALA A 376 11.60 -29.06 12.48
C ALA A 376 10.52 -29.75 11.62
N LEU A 377 10.33 -31.05 11.84
CA LEU A 377 9.18 -31.80 11.35
C LEU A 377 8.36 -32.26 12.56
N LEU A 378 7.06 -31.94 12.56
CA LEU A 378 6.08 -32.46 13.53
C LEU A 378 4.98 -33.24 12.80
N TYR A 379 4.31 -34.16 13.49
CA TYR A 379 3.21 -34.94 12.93
C TYR A 379 2.10 -35.25 13.96
N ARG A 380 0.91 -35.60 13.47
CA ARG A 380 -0.24 -36.07 14.24
C ARG A 380 -0.26 -37.60 14.31
N PRO A 381 -0.02 -38.24 15.46
CA PRO A 381 0.03 -39.70 15.59
C PRO A 381 -1.36 -40.35 15.43
N ASP A 382 -2.43 -39.58 15.58
CA ASP A 382 -3.81 -40.00 15.31
C ASP A 382 -4.16 -40.04 13.81
N ARG A 383 -3.20 -39.67 12.93
CA ARG A 383 -3.41 -39.48 11.49
C ARG A 383 -2.31 -40.11 10.63
N VAL A 384 -1.05 -40.00 11.06
CA VAL A 384 0.11 -40.58 10.40
C VAL A 384 1.07 -41.26 11.38
N GLU A 385 1.69 -42.33 10.90
CA GLU A 385 2.86 -42.99 11.50
C GLU A 385 4.14 -42.42 10.87
N ALA A 386 5.18 -42.21 11.67
CA ALA A 386 6.53 -41.89 11.18
C ALA A 386 7.34 -43.19 11.03
N LEU A 387 7.87 -43.44 9.83
CA LEU A 387 8.35 -44.76 9.39
C LEU A 387 9.83 -45.05 9.69
N GLY A 388 10.55 -44.09 10.25
CA GLY A 388 11.99 -44.19 10.46
C GLY A 388 12.57 -42.98 11.19
N ALA A 389 13.90 -42.95 11.29
CA ALA A 389 14.63 -41.86 11.93
C ALA A 389 14.57 -40.56 11.09
N LEU A 390 14.87 -39.43 11.74
CA LEU A 390 15.03 -38.14 11.06
C LEU A 390 16.31 -38.15 10.20
N HIS A 391 16.17 -37.96 8.89
CA HIS A 391 17.31 -37.79 8.00
C HIS A 391 17.72 -36.31 7.96
N ILE A 392 19.03 -36.02 8.01
CA ILE A 392 19.57 -34.65 8.11
C ILE A 392 20.63 -34.42 7.04
N ASP A 393 20.43 -33.40 6.20
CA ASP A 393 21.42 -32.97 5.19
C ASP A 393 22.53 -32.14 5.85
N ARG A 394 23.61 -32.84 6.24
CA ARG A 394 24.77 -32.26 6.91
C ARG A 394 25.84 -31.70 5.95
N ALA A 395 25.50 -31.39 4.69
CA ALA A 395 26.45 -30.77 3.77
C ALA A 395 26.83 -29.33 4.20
N ASP A 396 28.13 -28.99 4.14
CA ASP A 396 28.71 -27.73 4.66
C ASP A 396 28.10 -26.44 4.10
N ALA A 397 27.36 -26.54 2.99
CA ALA A 397 26.59 -25.42 2.45
C ALA A 397 25.54 -24.88 3.45
N HIS A 398 25.03 -25.71 4.36
CA HIS A 398 23.87 -25.42 5.20
C HIS A 398 24.21 -24.95 6.62
N ASP A 399 23.95 -23.66 6.93
CA ASP A 399 23.88 -23.19 8.33
C ASP A 399 22.69 -23.82 9.09
N ARG A 400 21.67 -24.22 8.32
CA ARG A 400 20.39 -24.83 8.73
C ARG A 400 20.17 -26.10 7.91
N PRO A 401 20.65 -27.26 8.39
CA PRO A 401 20.47 -28.54 7.72
C PRO A 401 19.00 -28.81 7.33
N PRO A 402 18.71 -29.07 6.05
CA PRO A 402 17.47 -29.68 5.63
C PRO A 402 17.18 -30.98 6.40
N LEU A 403 15.91 -31.23 6.68
CA LEU A 403 15.45 -32.46 7.34
C LEU A 403 14.46 -33.19 6.44
N ALA A 404 14.56 -34.52 6.38
CA ALA A 404 13.56 -35.39 5.76
C ALA A 404 13.00 -36.40 6.76
N GLY A 405 11.68 -36.58 6.70
CA GLY A 405 10.95 -37.61 7.44
C GLY A 405 9.98 -38.33 6.52
N PHE A 406 9.79 -39.63 6.75
CA PHE A 406 8.93 -40.50 5.95
C PHE A 406 7.73 -40.95 6.77
N PHE A 407 6.54 -40.91 6.16
CA PHE A 407 5.27 -41.09 6.85
C PHE A 407 4.29 -41.98 6.06
N ARG A 408 3.35 -42.60 6.77
CA ARG A 408 2.18 -43.31 6.21
C ARG A 408 0.93 -42.90 6.98
N SER A 409 -0.25 -42.88 6.34
CA SER A 409 -1.48 -42.69 7.12
C SER A 409 -1.74 -43.91 8.00
N VAL A 410 -2.29 -43.71 9.20
CA VAL A 410 -2.73 -44.81 10.10
C VAL A 410 -3.85 -45.67 9.49
N ARG A 411 -4.42 -45.26 8.35
CA ARG A 411 -5.39 -46.02 7.55
C ARG A 411 -4.75 -46.76 6.36
N GLY A 412 -3.42 -46.82 6.30
CA GLY A 412 -2.65 -47.38 5.20
C GLY A 412 -2.49 -46.43 4.01
N GLY A 413 -2.16 -47.00 2.84
CA GLY A 413 -1.84 -46.23 1.63
C GLY A 413 -0.32 -46.07 1.39
N PRO A 414 0.07 -45.26 0.39
CA PRO A 414 1.47 -45.07 0.03
C PRO A 414 2.24 -44.29 1.11
N GLU A 415 3.56 -44.43 1.04
CA GLU A 415 4.49 -43.63 1.82
C GLU A 415 4.65 -42.20 1.25
N VAL A 416 4.81 -41.23 2.15
CA VAL A 416 5.05 -39.82 1.82
C VAL A 416 6.30 -39.34 2.55
N GLY A 417 7.34 -38.99 1.78
CA GLY A 417 8.52 -38.29 2.29
C GLY A 417 8.29 -36.76 2.29
N VAL A 418 8.39 -36.12 3.45
CA VAL A 418 8.32 -34.65 3.59
C VAL A 418 9.71 -34.12 3.93
N VAL A 419 10.15 -33.08 3.21
CA VAL A 419 11.45 -32.44 3.40
C VAL A 419 11.27 -30.96 3.68
N THR A 420 11.85 -30.49 4.79
CA THR A 420 11.89 -29.08 5.19
C THR A 420 13.29 -28.51 5.03
N ALA A 421 13.39 -27.27 4.56
CA ALA A 421 14.65 -26.57 4.34
C ALA A 421 14.46 -25.06 4.51
N HIS A 422 15.44 -24.37 5.09
CA HIS A 422 15.44 -22.92 5.17
C HIS A 422 16.80 -22.34 4.75
N PHE A 423 16.93 -22.05 3.46
CA PHE A 423 18.14 -21.52 2.85
C PHE A 423 18.47 -20.08 3.29
N LYS A 424 19.69 -19.63 3.00
CA LYS A 424 20.19 -18.29 3.34
C LYS A 424 19.29 -17.20 2.76
N ALA A 425 18.89 -16.24 3.59
CA ALA A 425 18.01 -15.14 3.18
C ALA A 425 18.66 -14.23 2.11
N LYS A 426 17.81 -13.62 1.27
CA LYS A 426 18.17 -12.68 0.19
C LYS A 426 18.69 -11.31 0.67
N SER A 427 18.82 -11.12 1.98
CA SER A 427 19.20 -9.86 2.63
C SER A 427 20.55 -9.95 3.35
N GLY A 428 21.06 -8.80 3.80
CA GLY A 428 22.34 -8.69 4.51
C GLY A 428 23.51 -9.12 3.64
N CYS A 429 23.73 -8.43 2.51
CA CYS A 429 24.78 -8.75 1.55
C CYS A 429 26.18 -8.75 2.20
N PRO A 430 27.10 -9.62 1.76
CA PRO A 430 28.51 -9.43 2.05
C PRO A 430 29.02 -8.16 1.35
N ALA A 431 30.17 -7.63 1.76
CA ALA A 431 30.78 -6.47 1.09
C ALA A 431 31.33 -6.79 -0.32
N GLN A 432 31.57 -8.08 -0.61
CA GLN A 432 32.14 -8.58 -1.87
C GLN A 432 31.77 -10.05 -2.08
N GLY A 433 31.94 -10.58 -3.30
CA GLY A 433 31.59 -11.96 -3.65
C GLY A 433 30.09 -12.10 -3.93
N ASP A 434 29.37 -12.83 -3.07
CA ASP A 434 27.95 -13.21 -3.22
C ASP A 434 26.96 -12.07 -2.87
N ILE A 435 27.25 -10.90 -3.45
CA ILE A 435 26.44 -9.67 -3.40
C ILE A 435 25.18 -9.80 -4.25
N ASP A 436 24.22 -8.90 -4.08
CA ASP A 436 23.07 -8.83 -4.99
C ASP A 436 23.53 -8.37 -6.38
N ARG A 437 23.15 -9.14 -7.40
CA ARG A 437 23.35 -8.84 -8.83
C ARG A 437 22.01 -8.90 -9.59
N GLY A 438 20.92 -8.50 -8.93
CA GLY A 438 19.55 -8.53 -9.45
C GLY A 438 18.74 -9.77 -9.06
N GLN A 439 19.14 -10.49 -8.00
CA GLN A 439 18.51 -11.75 -7.54
C GLN A 439 18.37 -11.85 -6.00
N GLY A 440 18.71 -10.80 -5.26
CA GLY A 440 18.95 -10.85 -3.81
C GLY A 440 20.37 -11.29 -3.48
N CYS A 441 20.88 -10.88 -2.33
CA CYS A 441 22.14 -11.33 -1.74
C CYS A 441 22.19 -12.87 -1.62
N TRP A 442 23.40 -13.43 -1.44
CA TRP A 442 23.60 -14.85 -1.14
C TRP A 442 23.06 -15.81 -2.21
N ASN A 443 23.16 -15.46 -3.48
CA ASN A 443 22.63 -16.24 -4.58
C ASN A 443 23.47 -17.48 -4.90
N GLU A 444 24.79 -17.34 -4.93
CA GLU A 444 25.73 -18.46 -5.14
C GLU A 444 25.57 -19.48 -3.98
N ARG A 445 25.45 -19.01 -2.73
CA ARG A 445 25.19 -19.86 -1.57
C ARG A 445 23.81 -20.53 -1.61
N ARG A 446 22.74 -19.81 -2.00
CA ARG A 446 21.40 -20.39 -2.17
C ARG A 446 21.37 -21.50 -3.23
N VAL A 447 22.11 -21.33 -4.33
CA VAL A 447 22.25 -22.36 -5.37
C VAL A 447 23.01 -23.59 -4.83
N ALA A 448 24.12 -23.38 -4.13
CA ALA A 448 24.88 -24.48 -3.51
C ALA A 448 24.03 -25.28 -2.49
N GLN A 449 23.23 -24.59 -1.68
CA GLN A 449 22.27 -25.20 -0.75
C GLN A 449 21.18 -26.00 -1.51
N ALA A 450 20.58 -25.45 -2.56
CA ALA A 450 19.59 -26.18 -3.37
C ALA A 450 20.16 -27.45 -4.02
N GLN A 451 21.39 -27.38 -4.54
CA GLN A 451 22.09 -28.53 -5.13
C GLN A 451 22.48 -29.60 -4.10
N ALA A 452 22.83 -29.19 -2.87
CA ALA A 452 23.09 -30.12 -1.77
C ALA A 452 21.80 -30.87 -1.39
N THR A 453 20.71 -30.14 -1.15
CA THR A 453 19.40 -30.74 -0.85
C THR A 453 18.90 -31.66 -1.98
N GLN A 454 19.18 -31.34 -3.24
CA GLN A 454 18.87 -32.25 -4.35
C GLN A 454 19.65 -33.58 -4.25
N ARG A 455 20.95 -33.55 -3.95
CA ARG A 455 21.74 -34.77 -3.74
C ARG A 455 21.26 -35.57 -2.53
N PHE A 456 20.95 -34.89 -1.43
CA PHE A 456 20.34 -35.49 -0.23
C PHE A 456 19.01 -36.18 -0.53
N LEU A 457 18.13 -35.56 -1.33
CA LEU A 457 16.85 -36.15 -1.76
C LEU A 457 17.04 -37.47 -2.55
N HIS A 458 18.10 -37.58 -3.38
CA HIS A 458 18.42 -38.82 -4.07
C HIS A 458 18.90 -39.91 -3.09
N LEU A 459 19.73 -39.56 -2.11
CA LEU A 459 20.22 -40.50 -1.09
C LEU A 459 19.10 -40.98 -0.16
N ALA A 460 18.27 -40.06 0.36
CA ALA A 460 17.18 -40.37 1.27
C ALA A 460 16.14 -41.31 0.61
N ARG A 461 15.82 -41.11 -0.68
CA ARG A 461 14.95 -42.02 -1.45
C ARG A 461 15.54 -43.41 -1.67
N GLY A 462 16.87 -43.54 -1.65
CA GLY A 462 17.58 -44.82 -1.70
C GLY A 462 17.78 -45.47 -0.32
N SER A 463 17.29 -44.85 0.76
CA SER A 463 17.41 -45.31 2.15
C SER A 463 16.07 -45.66 2.81
N GLY A 464 14.97 -45.69 2.04
CA GLY A 464 13.69 -46.24 2.51
C GLY A 464 13.75 -47.78 2.65
N PRO A 465 12.81 -48.39 3.41
CA PRO A 465 12.74 -49.83 3.63
C PRO A 465 12.26 -50.63 2.41
#